data_AF-A0A962CIE8-F1
#
_entry.id   AF-A0A962CIE8-F1
#
_cell.length_a   1.000
_cell.length_b   1.000
_cell.length_c   1.000
_cell.angle_alpha   90.00
_cell.angle_beta   90.00
_cell.angle_gamma   90.00
#
_symmetry.space_group_name_H-M   'P 1'
#
loop_
_entity.id
_entity.type
_entity.pdbx_description
1 polymer ?
#
loop_
_entity_poly.entity_id
_entity_poly.type
_entity_poly.pdbx_seq_one_letter_code
_entity_poly.pdbx_strand_id
1 'polypeptide(L)'
;GELWGRRSNLPWAMIFPNSLEGQGGSAQAVRQLYEQGLLNAQARHPSQLYEMMLEGVVLFVVVWRYSRVARPRWAVTGLFALLYGLFRIGLEFVRDLEPGAQALAFGWVTKGQALSLPMVVLGAALLLLSQRRPGTVGVRHEP
;
A
#
# COMPACT_ATOMS: atom_id res chain seq x y z
N GLY A 1 -4.51 11.74 12.00
CA GLY A 1 -4.36 10.33 11.61
C GLY A 1 -2.92 9.94 11.79
N GLU A 2 -2.62 8.92 12.58
CA GLU A 2 -1.28 8.68 13.15
C GLU A 2 -0.23 8.08 12.20
N LEU A 3 -0.61 7.84 10.93
CA LEU A 3 0.24 7.20 9.92
C LEU A 3 0.68 8.21 8.86
N TRP A 4 1.73 8.97 9.16
CA TRP A 4 2.28 9.98 8.26
C TRP A 4 3.38 9.38 7.37
N GLY A 5 3.55 9.95 6.17
CA GLY A 5 4.68 9.60 5.32
C GLY A 5 5.99 10.24 5.78
N ARG A 6 7.08 9.88 5.07
CA ARG A 6 8.39 10.51 5.25
C ARG A 6 8.34 12.01 4.98
N ARG A 7 9.30 12.74 5.55
CA ARG A 7 9.54 14.15 5.21
C ARG A 7 9.86 14.29 3.72
N SER A 8 9.31 15.32 3.09
CA SER A 8 9.38 15.52 1.66
C SER A 8 9.35 17.00 1.32
N ASN A 9 10.06 17.38 0.26
CA ASN A 9 10.09 18.73 -0.31
C ASN A 9 9.22 18.85 -1.58
N LEU A 10 8.38 17.84 -1.86
CA LEU A 10 7.48 17.86 -3.00
C LEU A 10 6.41 18.95 -2.85
N PRO A 11 5.93 19.54 -3.96
CA PRO A 11 4.99 20.67 -3.90
C PRO A 11 3.61 20.30 -3.35
N TRP A 12 3.26 19.01 -3.27
CA TRP A 12 2.02 18.50 -2.67
C TRP A 12 2.24 17.84 -1.30
N ALA A 13 3.41 18.00 -0.69
CA ALA A 13 3.65 17.54 0.68
C ALA A 13 2.74 18.31 1.65
N MET A 14 2.23 17.60 2.65
CA MET A 14 1.27 18.15 3.62
C MET A 14 1.92 18.20 5.00
N ILE A 15 1.65 19.28 5.73
CA ILE A 15 2.07 19.41 7.13
C ILE A 15 0.96 18.81 8.00
N PHE A 16 1.35 17.90 8.87
CA PHE A 16 0.44 17.25 9.79
C PHE A 16 0.68 17.75 11.21
N PRO A 17 -0.29 18.42 11.85
CA PRO A 17 -0.09 19.03 13.17
C PRO A 17 0.40 18.03 14.21
N ASN A 18 -0.20 16.83 14.25
CA ASN A 18 0.16 15.79 15.21
C ASN A 18 1.49 15.08 14.88
N SER A 19 2.14 15.41 13.76
CA SER A 19 3.49 14.92 13.41
C SER A 19 4.61 15.84 13.89
N LEU A 20 4.27 16.99 14.48
CA LEU A 20 5.21 17.96 15.02
C LEU A 20 5.68 17.49 16.41
N GLU A 21 6.84 16.83 16.44
CA GLU A 21 7.47 16.31 17.65
C GLU A 21 7.55 17.39 18.75
N GLY A 22 7.04 17.07 19.94
CA GLY A 22 7.15 17.91 21.14
C GLY A 22 6.21 19.12 21.25
N GLN A 23 5.52 19.52 20.18
CA GLN A 23 4.69 20.75 20.19
C GLN A 23 3.17 20.51 20.11
N GLY A 24 2.74 19.25 20.17
CA GLY A 24 1.36 18.84 20.45
C GLY A 24 0.31 19.21 19.39
N GLY A 25 0.71 19.47 18.15
CA GLY A 25 -0.22 19.83 17.07
C GLY A 25 -1.06 21.08 17.30
N SER A 26 -0.68 21.91 18.28
CA SER A 26 -1.38 23.15 18.57
C SER A 26 -1.23 24.16 17.42
N ALA A 27 -2.26 24.97 17.18
CA ALA A 27 -2.20 26.01 16.15
C ALA A 27 -1.07 27.03 16.40
N GLN A 28 -0.72 27.25 17.67
CA GLN A 28 0.38 28.12 18.10
C GLN A 28 1.74 27.55 17.68
N ALA A 29 1.96 26.24 17.84
CA ALA A 29 3.18 25.57 17.41
C ALA A 29 3.43 25.69 15.90
N VAL A 30 2.37 25.47 15.11
CA VAL A 30 2.43 25.63 13.64
C VAL A 30 2.80 27.07 13.29
N ARG A 31 2.23 28.05 14.00
CA ARG A 31 2.51 29.47 13.76
C ARG A 31 3.96 29.84 14.08
N GLN A 32 4.51 29.35 15.17
CA GLN A 32 5.90 29.58 15.54
C GLN A 32 6.87 29.00 14.50
N LEU A 33 6.62 27.78 14.02
CA LEU A 33 7.42 27.17 12.96
C LEU A 33 7.34 27.92 11.62
N TYR A 34 6.17 28.50 11.32
CA TYR A 34 6.00 29.37 10.15
C TYR A 34 6.83 30.64 10.26
N GLU A 35 6.77 31.32 11.40
CA GLU A 35 7.52 32.56 11.66
C GLU A 35 9.04 32.34 11.65
N GLN A 36 9.48 31.14 12.05
CA GLN A 36 10.89 30.72 11.98
C GLN A 36 11.31 30.24 10.57
N GLY A 37 10.39 30.16 9.61
CA GLY A 37 10.67 29.64 8.26
C GLY A 37 10.97 28.13 8.21
N LEU A 38 10.77 27.39 9.31
CA LEU A 38 11.07 25.96 9.43
C LEU A 38 9.89 25.05 9.07
N LEU A 39 8.71 25.64 8.83
CA LEU A 39 7.48 24.89 8.59
C LEU A 39 7.60 23.90 7.41
N ASN A 40 8.23 24.34 6.31
CA ASN A 40 8.39 23.51 5.11
C ASN A 40 9.27 22.28 5.36
N ALA A 41 10.21 22.35 6.30
CA ALA A 41 11.05 21.21 6.67
C ALA A 41 10.28 20.10 7.38
N GLN A 42 9.06 20.39 7.87
CA GLN A 42 8.16 19.44 8.53
C GLN A 42 7.11 18.86 7.57
N ALA A 43 7.12 19.23 6.28
CA ALA A 43 6.19 18.70 5.30
C ALA A 43 6.45 17.22 5.02
N ARG A 44 5.37 16.43 4.91
CA ARG A 44 5.43 14.97 4.78
C ARG A 44 4.57 14.49 3.60
N HIS A 45 4.90 13.31 3.10
CA HIS A 45 4.06 12.64 2.11
C HIS A 45 2.66 12.33 2.70
N PRO A 46 1.56 12.65 2.00
CA PRO A 46 0.21 12.26 2.40
C PRO A 46 -0.05 10.78 2.09
N SER A 47 0.68 9.87 2.75
CA SER A 47 0.64 8.41 2.53
C SER A 47 -0.78 7.83 2.62
N GLN A 48 -1.63 8.37 3.48
CA GLN A 48 -3.04 7.96 3.60
C GLN A 48 -3.82 8.13 2.30
N LEU A 49 -3.57 9.20 1.54
CA LEU A 49 -4.20 9.40 0.24
C LEU A 49 -3.68 8.38 -0.78
N TYR A 50 -2.38 8.06 -0.74
CA TYR A 50 -1.81 7.04 -1.60
C TYR A 50 -2.33 5.65 -1.26
N GLU A 51 -2.45 5.32 0.03
CA GLU A 51 -3.05 4.06 0.52
C GLU A 51 -4.50 3.93 0.07
N MET A 52 -5.33 4.96 0.29
CA MET A 52 -6.73 4.98 -0.16
C MET A 52 -6.85 4.82 -1.68
N MET A 53 -6.00 5.52 -2.45
CA MET A 53 -6.05 5.46 -3.91
C MET A 53 -5.59 4.10 -4.44
N LEU A 54 -4.47 3.56 -3.96
CA LEU A 54 -3.91 2.30 -4.47
C LEU A 54 -4.66 1.08 -3.92
N GLU A 55 -4.80 0.96 -2.61
CA GLU A 55 -5.40 -0.22 -1.96
C GLU A 55 -6.93 -0.18 -1.95
N GLY A 56 -7.53 1.01 -2.07
CA GLY A 56 -8.97 1.18 -2.22
C GLY A 56 -9.37 1.25 -3.69
N VAL A 57 -9.25 2.43 -4.30
CA VAL A 57 -9.86 2.75 -5.59
C VAL A 57 -9.26 1.92 -6.74
N VAL A 58 -7.94 1.93 -6.90
CA VAL A 58 -7.27 1.24 -8.01
C VAL A 58 -7.43 -0.26 -7.87
N LEU A 59 -7.17 -0.83 -6.68
CA LEU A 59 -7.34 -2.26 -6.44
C LEU A 59 -8.78 -2.70 -6.71
N PHE A 60 -9.77 -1.94 -6.22
CA PHE A 60 -11.19 -2.22 -6.48
C PHE A 60 -11.52 -2.21 -7.96
N VAL A 61 -11.14 -1.15 -8.70
CA VAL A 61 -11.45 -1.03 -10.13
C VAL A 61 -10.81 -2.15 -10.94
N VAL A 62 -9.55 -2.48 -10.66
CA VAL A 62 -8.83 -3.54 -11.39
C VAL A 62 -9.46 -4.90 -11.14
N VAL A 63 -9.70 -5.25 -9.88
CA VAL A 63 -10.29 -6.56 -9.52
C VAL A 63 -11.72 -6.66 -10.02
N TRP A 64 -12.53 -5.62 -9.84
CA TRP A 64 -13.91 -5.56 -10.35
C TRP A 64 -13.96 -5.72 -11.86
N ARG A 65 -13.16 -4.95 -12.61
CA ARG A 65 -13.09 -5.08 -14.07
C ARG A 65 -12.63 -6.47 -14.50
N TYR A 66 -11.67 -7.06 -13.79
CA TYR A 66 -11.16 -8.40 -14.11
C TYR A 66 -12.17 -9.52 -13.83
N SER A 67 -12.97 -9.38 -12.76
CA SER A 67 -13.97 -10.37 -12.32
C SER A 67 -15.30 -10.30 -13.08
N ARG A 68 -15.51 -9.29 -13.93
CA ARG A 68 -16.71 -9.14 -14.77
C ARG A 68 -16.96 -10.27 -15.77
N VAL A 69 -15.97 -11.11 -16.05
CA VAL A 69 -16.08 -12.26 -16.94
C VAL A 69 -15.74 -13.51 -16.14
N ALA A 70 -16.38 -14.65 -16.45
CA ALA A 70 -16.05 -15.92 -15.81
C ALA A 70 -14.54 -16.19 -15.91
N ARG A 71 -13.88 -16.30 -14.74
CA ARG A 71 -12.46 -16.60 -14.63
C ARG A 71 -12.25 -18.00 -14.06
N PRO A 72 -11.17 -18.68 -14.48
CA PRO A 72 -10.79 -19.94 -13.85
C PRO A 72 -10.60 -19.75 -12.35
N ARG A 73 -10.86 -20.84 -11.60
CA ARG A 73 -10.67 -20.87 -10.14
C ARG A 73 -9.28 -20.33 -9.80
N TRP A 74 -9.18 -19.57 -8.71
CA TRP A 74 -7.96 -18.90 -8.21
C TRP A 74 -7.54 -17.60 -8.90
N ALA A 75 -8.01 -17.31 -10.12
CA ALA A 75 -7.51 -16.15 -10.88
C ALA A 75 -7.76 -14.80 -10.17
N VAL A 76 -8.99 -14.57 -9.69
CA VAL A 76 -9.37 -13.29 -9.08
C VAL A 76 -8.65 -13.09 -7.73
N THR A 77 -8.59 -14.13 -6.89
CA THR A 77 -7.87 -14.10 -5.61
C THR A 77 -6.37 -13.93 -5.80
N GLY A 78 -5.78 -14.60 -6.80
CA GLY A 78 -4.36 -14.46 -7.14
C GLY A 78 -4.02 -13.04 -7.60
N LEU A 79 -4.88 -12.45 -8.45
CA LEU A 79 -4.73 -11.06 -8.89
C LEU A 79 -4.82 -10.07 -7.72
N PHE A 80 -5.80 -10.23 -6.83
CA PHE A 80 -5.95 -9.39 -5.64
C PHE A 80 -4.70 -9.47 -4.75
N ALA A 81 -4.26 -10.68 -4.39
CA ALA A 81 -3.11 -10.87 -3.51
C ALA A 81 -1.81 -10.30 -4.12
N LEU A 82 -1.62 -10.49 -5.42
CA LEU A 82 -0.47 -9.97 -6.15
C LEU A 82 -0.46 -8.43 -6.15
N LEU A 83 -1.55 -7.80 -6.57
CA LEU A 83 -1.65 -6.34 -6.65
C LEU A 83 -1.55 -5.68 -5.27
N TYR A 84 -2.26 -6.21 -4.27
CA TYR A 84 -2.20 -5.71 -2.91
C TYR A 84 -0.77 -5.79 -2.35
N GLY A 85 -0.10 -6.93 -2.54
CA GLY A 85 1.29 -7.11 -2.11
C GLY A 85 2.24 -6.13 -2.79
N LEU A 86 2.08 -5.88 -4.10
CA LEU A 86 2.89 -4.91 -4.83
C LEU A 86 2.65 -3.47 -4.37
N PHE A 87 1.39 -3.07 -4.14
CA PHE A 87 1.06 -1.74 -3.63
C PHE A 87 1.62 -1.53 -2.22
N ARG A 88 1.54 -2.53 -1.35
CA ARG A 88 2.14 -2.48 0.00
C ARG A 88 3.64 -2.26 -0.05
N ILE A 89 4.35 -3.00 -0.90
CA ILE A 89 5.80 -2.81 -1.09
C ILE A 89 6.09 -1.38 -1.58
N GLY A 90 5.31 -0.89 -2.56
CA GLY A 90 5.45 0.48 -3.08
C GLY A 90 5.21 1.57 -2.03
N LEU A 91 4.16 1.42 -1.23
CA LEU A 91 3.75 2.40 -0.21
C LEU A 91 4.71 2.44 0.98
N GLU A 92 5.37 1.32 1.31
CA GLU A 92 6.42 1.27 2.32
C GLU A 92 7.60 2.21 1.97
N PHE A 93 7.86 2.47 0.68
CA PHE A 93 8.85 3.47 0.25
C PHE A 93 8.44 4.92 0.55
N VAL A 94 7.17 5.17 0.84
CA VAL A 94 6.62 6.50 1.11
C VAL A 94 6.31 6.70 2.59
N ARG A 95 6.05 5.60 3.32
CA ARG A 95 5.87 5.60 4.78
C ARG A 95 7.18 5.86 5.50
N ASP A 96 7.07 6.57 6.62
CA ASP A 96 8.19 6.79 7.51
C ASP A 96 8.51 5.49 8.24
N LEU A 97 9.76 5.02 8.13
CA LEU A 97 10.23 3.96 9.01
C LEU A 97 10.59 4.67 10.32
N GLU A 98 9.80 4.46 11.37
CA GLU A 98 10.18 4.94 12.70
C GLU A 98 11.65 4.59 12.99
N PRO A 99 12.44 5.50 13.59
CA PRO A 99 13.77 5.18 14.10
C PRO A 99 13.63 4.13 15.22
N GLY A 100 13.72 2.84 14.86
CA GLY A 100 13.42 1.72 15.76
C GLY A 100 12.48 0.66 15.18
N ALA A 101 11.83 0.91 14.03
CA ALA A 101 11.22 -0.13 13.19
C ALA A 101 12.34 -0.92 12.49
N GLN A 102 13.07 -1.69 13.31
CA GLN A 102 14.17 -2.55 12.93
C GLN A 102 13.74 -3.42 11.75
N ALA A 103 14.49 -3.31 10.66
CA ALA A 103 14.39 -4.24 9.56
C ALA A 103 14.51 -5.67 10.08
N LEU A 104 13.53 -6.51 9.75
CA LEU A 104 13.33 -7.85 10.32
C LEU A 104 14.35 -8.89 9.81
N ALA A 105 15.28 -8.50 8.95
CA ALA A 105 16.40 -9.33 8.54
C ALA A 105 17.56 -8.44 8.06
N PHE A 106 18.72 -8.55 8.72
CA PHE A 106 20.00 -7.95 8.31
C PHE A 106 19.99 -6.42 8.03
N GLY A 107 18.99 -5.67 8.52
CA GLY A 107 18.91 -4.21 8.28
C GLY A 107 18.19 -3.80 6.99
N TRP A 108 17.78 -4.75 6.12
CA TRP A 108 17.36 -4.44 4.74
C TRP A 108 15.88 -4.73 4.46
N VAL A 109 15.24 -5.64 5.22
CA VAL A 109 13.83 -6.01 5.02
C VAL A 109 12.94 -5.29 6.03
N THR A 110 12.08 -4.40 5.56
CA THR A 110 11.07 -3.75 6.41
C THR A 110 9.96 -4.71 6.83
N LYS A 111 9.28 -4.45 7.97
CA LYS A 111 8.14 -5.26 8.43
C LYS A 111 7.04 -5.34 7.35
N GLY A 112 6.82 -4.26 6.60
CA GLY A 112 5.89 -4.24 5.47
C GLY A 112 6.28 -5.22 4.38
N GLN A 113 7.55 -5.21 3.95
CA GLN A 113 8.08 -6.12 2.93
C GLN A 113 8.00 -7.61 3.34
N ALA A 114 8.27 -7.92 4.61
CA ALA A 114 8.20 -9.29 5.13
C ALA A 114 6.78 -9.88 5.03
N LEU A 115 5.73 -9.07 5.22
CA LEU A 115 4.34 -9.52 5.12
C LEU A 115 3.81 -9.48 3.68
N SER A 116 4.26 -8.53 2.87
CA SER A 116 3.78 -8.36 1.49
C SER A 116 4.46 -9.29 0.48
N LEU A 117 5.72 -9.68 0.69
CA LEU A 117 6.42 -10.62 -0.20
C LEU A 117 5.73 -11.99 -0.28
N PRO A 118 5.32 -12.63 0.84
CA PRO A 118 4.53 -13.86 0.79
C PRO A 118 3.22 -13.71 0.01
N MET A 119 2.53 -12.56 0.12
CA MET A 119 1.31 -12.30 -0.65
C MET A 119 1.59 -12.16 -2.14
N VAL A 120 2.67 -11.49 -2.54
CA VAL A 120 3.10 -11.40 -3.95
C VAL A 120 3.39 -12.80 -4.50
N VAL A 121 4.16 -13.60 -3.77
CA VAL A 121 4.51 -14.98 -4.16
C VAL A 121 3.25 -15.85 -4.27
N LEU A 122 2.38 -15.80 -3.27
CA LEU A 122 1.12 -16.55 -3.26
C LEU A 122 0.19 -16.12 -4.41
N GLY A 123 0.08 -14.82 -4.65
CA GLY A 123 -0.73 -14.27 -5.74
C GLY A 123 -0.25 -14.73 -7.11
N ALA A 124 1.06 -14.67 -7.35
CA ALA A 124 1.68 -15.18 -8.57
C ALA A 124 1.48 -16.70 -8.73
N ALA A 125 1.67 -17.47 -7.67
CA ALA A 125 1.45 -18.92 -7.69
C ALA A 125 -0.01 -19.28 -8.03
N LEU A 126 -0.99 -18.60 -7.43
CA LEU A 126 -2.41 -18.82 -7.70
C LEU A 126 -2.78 -18.48 -9.16
N LEU A 127 -2.23 -17.40 -9.72
CA LEU A 127 -2.45 -17.05 -11.13
C LEU A 127 -1.87 -18.12 -12.08
N LEU A 128 -0.66 -18.58 -11.81
CA LEU A 128 -0.03 -19.66 -12.60
C LEU A 128 -0.81 -20.97 -12.50
N LEU A 129 -1.30 -21.33 -11.32
CA LEU A 129 -2.13 -22.53 -11.11
C LEU A 129 -3.50 -22.42 -11.80
N SER A 130 -4.05 -21.20 -11.90
CA SER A 130 -5.33 -20.94 -12.55
C SER A 130 -5.27 -21.22 -14.06
N GLN A 131 -4.14 -20.91 -14.69
CA GLN A 131 -3.92 -21.15 -16.13
C GLN A 131 -3.75 -22.64 -16.48
N ARG A 132 -3.37 -23.47 -15.51
CA ARG A 132 -3.08 -24.90 -15.72
C ARG A 132 -4.32 -25.80 -15.67
N ARG A 133 -5.53 -25.25 -15.45
CA ARG A 133 -6.78 -26.03 -15.42
C ARG A 133 -7.78 -25.48 -16.44
N PRO A 134 -7.74 -25.95 -17.71
CA PRO A 134 -8.86 -25.79 -18.62
C PRO A 134 -10.09 -26.44 -17.98
N GLY A 135 -11.22 -25.72 -17.97
CA GLY A 135 -12.44 -26.18 -17.32
C GLY A 135 -12.95 -27.48 -17.95
N THR A 136 -12.89 -28.59 -17.22
CA THR A 136 -13.66 -29.78 -17.55
C THR A 136 -15.11 -29.52 -17.18
N VAL A 137 -15.87 -28.90 -18.09
CA VAL A 137 -17.34 -28.93 -18.05
C VAL A 137 -17.79 -29.77 -19.23
N GLY A 138 -17.53 -31.08 -19.12
CA GLY A 138 -18.20 -32.07 -19.96
C GLY A 138 -19.60 -32.28 -19.40
N VAL A 139 -20.55 -31.40 -19.74
CA VAL A 139 -21.97 -31.75 -19.60
C VAL A 139 -22.27 -32.69 -20.75
N ARG A 140 -22.13 -33.99 -20.48
CA ARG A 140 -22.63 -35.04 -21.36
C ARG A 140 -24.14 -35.05 -21.21
N HIS A 141 -24.83 -34.41 -22.15
CA HIS A 141 -26.24 -34.68 -22.38
C HIS A 141 -26.33 -35.98 -23.16
N GLU A 142 -26.79 -37.05 -22.50
CA GLU A 142 -27.35 -38.23 -23.15
C GLU A 142 -28.51 -38.74 -22.29
N PRO A 143 -29.56 -39.32 -22.90
CA PRO A 143 -30.25 -38.97 -24.14
C PRO A 143 -31.64 -38.37 -23.89
#